data_AF-A0A497K1G1-F1
#
_entry.id   AF-A0A497K1G1-F1
#
_cell.length_a   1.000
_cell.length_b   1.000
_cell.length_c   1.000
_cell.angle_alpha   90.00
_cell.angle_beta   90.00
_cell.angle_gamma   90.00
#
_symmetry.space_group_name_H-M   'P 1'
#
loop_
_entity.id
_entity.type
_entity.pdbx_description
1 polymer ?
#
loop_
_entity_poly.entity_id
_entity_poly.type
_entity_poly.pdbx_seq_one_letter_code
_entity_poly.pdbx_strand_id
1 'polypeptide(L)'
;MTIEGMKYGAETEYGKLRRVLMHRPDEGMKAVTAGNKDDYLFRDPVYWKAFQEEHDVYTDALKAEGIDVVMLNDLLDERHQQIASVLPNLVYTRDIGMVTDLGAHILRMTYPARFVEPMLMEKAFNELGVPIAQKISPPGLVEGGDYVWFDKDTPMMGFGTRSNEHGAFQMKDAMLGK
;
A
#
# COMPACT_ATOMS: atom_id res chain seq x y z
N MET A 1 19.62 14.08 -10.37
CA MET A 1 20.44 13.65 -9.22
C MET A 1 19.87 12.33 -8.74
N THR A 2 20.47 11.22 -9.16
CA THR A 2 20.24 9.92 -8.54
C THR A 2 20.81 9.99 -7.13
N ILE A 3 19.99 9.73 -6.11
CA ILE A 3 20.48 9.58 -4.75
C ILE A 3 21.21 8.23 -4.71
N GLU A 4 22.53 8.26 -4.94
CA GLU A 4 23.38 7.10 -4.71
C GLU A 4 23.24 6.67 -3.24
N GLY A 5 22.77 5.44 -3.01
CA GLY A 5 22.87 4.77 -1.71
C GLY A 5 21.56 4.27 -1.09
N MET A 6 20.39 4.63 -1.61
CA MET A 6 19.13 4.13 -1.05
C MET A 6 18.74 2.79 -1.70
N LYS A 7 18.92 1.69 -0.97
CA LYS A 7 18.50 0.36 -1.42
C LYS A 7 17.05 0.11 -1.00
N TYR A 8 16.15 0.06 -1.96
CA TYR A 8 14.75 -0.36 -1.81
C TYR A 8 14.52 -1.64 -2.64
N GLY A 9 13.41 -2.33 -2.38
CA GLY A 9 13.07 -3.61 -2.99
C GLY A 9 12.43 -4.58 -1.99
N ALA A 10 11.57 -5.44 -2.51
CA ALA A 10 10.83 -6.43 -1.72
C ALA A 10 10.62 -7.74 -2.50
N GLU A 11 11.63 -8.19 -3.23
CA GLU A 11 11.58 -9.31 -4.19
C GLU A 11 11.43 -10.70 -3.54
N THR A 12 11.07 -10.79 -2.26
CA THR A 12 10.82 -12.05 -1.56
C THR A 12 9.78 -11.86 -0.47
N GLU A 13 8.86 -12.82 -0.32
CA GLU A 13 7.89 -12.84 0.79
C GLU A 13 8.46 -13.45 2.10
N TYR A 14 9.66 -14.00 2.06
CA TYR A 14 10.28 -14.73 3.18
C TYR A 14 11.64 -14.17 3.61
N GLY A 15 12.18 -13.18 2.88
CA GLY A 15 13.43 -12.53 3.22
C GLY A 15 13.32 -11.72 4.51
N LYS A 16 14.46 -11.35 5.10
CA LYS A 16 14.47 -10.49 6.30
C LYS A 16 13.88 -9.12 5.96
N LEU A 17 12.71 -8.82 6.54
CA LEU A 17 12.10 -7.50 6.49
C LEU A 17 12.99 -6.50 7.24
N ARG A 18 13.29 -5.36 6.60
CA ARG A 18 14.16 -4.31 7.17
C ARG A 18 13.41 -3.01 7.44
N ARG A 19 12.47 -2.67 6.56
CA ARG A 19 11.64 -1.47 6.62
C ARG A 19 10.26 -1.80 6.10
N VAL A 20 9.23 -1.20 6.69
CA VAL A 20 7.83 -1.35 6.25
C VAL A 20 7.09 -0.02 6.37
N LEU A 21 6.26 0.26 5.37
CA LEU A 21 5.37 1.42 5.37
C LEU A 21 3.98 1.01 5.85
N MET A 22 3.51 1.64 6.91
CA MET A 22 2.23 1.34 7.56
C MET A 22 1.38 2.60 7.68
N HIS A 23 0.08 2.45 7.90
CA HIS A 23 -0.78 3.57 8.24
C HIS A 23 -1.59 3.20 9.47
N ARG A 24 -1.40 3.94 10.54
CA ARG A 24 -2.09 3.70 11.81
C ARG A 24 -3.56 4.05 11.67
N PRO A 25 -4.50 3.15 12.04
CA PRO A 25 -5.92 3.46 11.98
C PRO A 25 -6.27 4.60 12.94
N ASP A 26 -7.19 5.47 12.53
CA ASP A 26 -7.55 6.67 13.26
C ASP A 26 -9.08 6.86 13.32
N GLU A 27 -9.52 8.09 13.61
CA GLU A 27 -10.94 8.41 13.71
C GLU A 27 -11.71 8.24 12.39
N GLY A 28 -11.04 8.17 11.23
CA GLY A 28 -11.65 7.93 9.93
C GLY A 28 -12.43 6.62 9.85
N MET A 29 -12.08 5.66 10.70
CA MET A 29 -12.83 4.41 10.89
C MET A 29 -14.30 4.64 11.30
N LYS A 30 -14.62 5.78 11.95
CA LYS A 30 -16.00 6.16 12.32
C LYS A 30 -16.91 6.34 11.10
N ALA A 31 -16.36 6.55 9.90
CA ALA A 31 -17.14 6.66 8.68
C ALA A 31 -17.85 5.33 8.31
N VAL A 32 -17.31 4.21 8.78
CA VAL A 32 -17.88 2.88 8.57
C VAL A 32 -18.96 2.62 9.62
N THR A 33 -20.19 2.43 9.15
CA THR A 33 -21.39 2.16 9.95
C THR A 33 -22.06 0.89 9.45
N ALA A 34 -22.95 0.31 10.27
CA ALA A 34 -23.65 -0.92 9.87
C ALA A 34 -24.45 -0.76 8.55
N GLY A 35 -24.89 0.46 8.23
CA GLY A 35 -25.69 0.74 7.03
C GLY A 35 -24.88 1.01 5.75
N ASN A 36 -23.58 1.28 5.86
CA ASN A 36 -22.73 1.63 4.70
C ASN A 36 -21.42 0.81 4.63
N LYS A 37 -21.23 -0.19 5.50
CA LYS A 37 -20.00 -0.97 5.59
C LYS A 37 -19.56 -1.57 4.26
N ASP A 38 -20.52 -2.03 3.45
CA ASP A 38 -20.23 -2.66 2.16
C ASP A 38 -19.74 -1.63 1.13
N ASP A 39 -20.22 -0.38 1.19
CA ASP A 39 -19.73 0.73 0.35
C ASP A 39 -18.27 1.07 0.68
N TYR A 40 -17.88 0.90 1.94
CA TYR A 40 -16.50 1.07 2.41
C TYR A 40 -15.66 -0.21 2.31
N LEU A 41 -16.21 -1.33 1.84
CA LEU A 41 -15.54 -2.63 1.71
C LEU A 41 -15.16 -3.26 3.06
N PHE A 42 -15.89 -2.92 4.14
CA PHE A 42 -15.71 -3.51 5.46
C PHE A 42 -16.74 -4.61 5.72
N ARG A 43 -16.29 -5.69 6.35
CA ARG A 43 -17.20 -6.75 6.82
C ARG A 43 -18.17 -6.22 7.87
N ASP A 44 -17.66 -5.44 8.83
CA ASP A 44 -18.38 -4.87 9.96
C ASP A 44 -17.70 -3.55 10.41
N PRO A 45 -18.44 -2.61 11.06
CA PRO A 45 -17.84 -1.46 11.74
C PRO A 45 -16.89 -1.90 12.85
N VAL A 46 -15.78 -1.18 13.01
CA VAL A 46 -14.77 -1.48 14.03
C VAL A 46 -14.76 -0.45 15.15
N TYR A 47 -14.47 -0.90 16.38
CA TYR A 47 -14.16 0.03 17.46
C TYR A 47 -12.74 0.56 17.29
N TRP A 48 -12.62 1.73 16.67
CA TRP A 48 -11.35 2.26 16.17
C TRP A 48 -10.26 2.43 17.24
N LYS A 49 -10.62 2.69 18.51
CA LYS A 49 -9.63 2.79 19.60
C LYS A 49 -8.98 1.45 19.90
N ALA A 50 -9.76 0.37 19.99
CA ALA A 50 -9.20 -0.96 20.17
C ALA A 50 -8.38 -1.38 18.95
N PHE A 51 -8.86 -1.11 17.73
CA PHE A 51 -8.08 -1.42 16.52
C PHE A 51 -6.75 -0.64 16.49
N GLN A 52 -6.76 0.59 16.95
CA GLN A 52 -5.57 1.42 17.08
C GLN A 52 -4.59 0.87 18.13
N GLU A 53 -5.07 0.44 19.29
CA GLU A 53 -4.25 -0.24 20.32
C GLU A 53 -3.64 -1.55 19.78
N GLU A 54 -4.43 -2.36 19.07
CA GLU A 54 -3.96 -3.60 18.43
C GLU A 54 -2.91 -3.34 17.35
N HIS A 55 -3.10 -2.29 16.54
CA HIS A 55 -2.12 -1.86 15.53
C HIS A 55 -0.83 -1.39 16.19
N ASP A 56 -0.91 -0.64 17.30
CA ASP A 56 0.28 -0.19 18.03
C ASP A 56 1.08 -1.38 18.56
N VAL A 57 0.42 -2.36 19.17
CA VAL A 57 1.05 -3.62 19.60
C VAL A 57 1.73 -4.33 18.43
N TYR A 58 1.07 -4.40 17.26
CA TYR A 58 1.66 -5.00 16.06
C TYR A 58 2.92 -4.27 15.60
N THR A 59 2.86 -2.94 15.50
CA THR A 59 4.02 -2.14 15.06
C THR A 59 5.16 -2.17 16.05
N ASP A 60 4.88 -2.22 17.35
CA ASP A 60 5.91 -2.30 18.38
C ASP A 60 6.60 -3.66 18.37
N ALA A 61 5.88 -4.75 18.07
CA ALA A 61 6.50 -6.05 17.84
C ALA A 61 7.46 -6.02 16.64
N LEU A 62 7.10 -5.36 15.53
CA LEU A 62 7.99 -5.19 14.37
C LEU A 62 9.24 -4.38 14.74
N LYS A 63 9.07 -3.25 15.44
CA LYS A 63 10.20 -2.42 15.92
C LYS A 63 11.13 -3.19 16.86
N ALA A 64 10.58 -4.04 17.73
CA ALA A 64 11.36 -4.88 18.64
C ALA A 64 12.27 -5.88 17.89
N GLU A 65 11.85 -6.34 16.70
CA GLU A 65 12.65 -7.16 15.79
C GLU A 65 13.68 -6.34 14.97
N GLY A 66 13.79 -5.03 15.24
CA GLY A 66 14.70 -4.11 14.56
C GLY A 66 14.23 -3.69 13.16
N ILE A 67 12.93 -3.84 12.85
CA ILE A 67 12.34 -3.38 11.60
C ILE A 67 12.06 -1.88 11.71
N ASP A 68 12.46 -1.12 10.70
CA ASP A 68 12.13 0.29 10.57
C ASP A 68 10.67 0.45 10.12
N VAL A 69 9.78 0.75 11.07
CA VAL A 69 8.37 0.98 10.81
C VAL A 69 8.13 2.46 10.55
N VAL A 70 7.80 2.79 9.31
CA VAL A 70 7.50 4.16 8.88
C VAL A 70 6.00 4.33 8.76
N MET A 71 5.46 5.39 9.35
CA MET A 71 4.04 5.72 9.20
C MET A 71 3.83 6.60 7.97
N LEU A 72 2.91 6.20 7.10
CA LEU A 72 2.51 6.94 5.91
C LEU A 72 2.09 8.37 6.27
N ASN A 73 1.37 8.55 7.38
CA ASN A 73 0.89 9.86 7.80
C ASN A 73 2.03 10.84 8.13
N ASP A 74 3.17 10.33 8.63
CA ASP A 74 4.33 11.16 8.98
C ASP A 74 5.08 11.66 7.74
N LEU A 75 4.81 11.08 6.57
CA LEU A 75 5.38 11.44 5.27
C LEU A 75 4.49 12.38 4.46
N LEU A 76 3.33 12.77 5.00
CA LEU A 76 2.35 13.61 4.33
C LEU A 76 2.39 15.03 4.90
N ASP A 77 2.18 16.02 4.02
CA ASP A 77 1.87 17.38 4.48
C ASP A 77 0.47 17.44 5.14
N GLU A 78 0.21 18.52 5.87
CA GLU A 78 -1.02 18.71 6.65
C GLU A 78 -2.31 18.50 5.82
N ARG A 79 -2.34 18.97 4.57
CA ARG A 79 -3.50 18.80 3.70
C ARG A 79 -3.74 17.34 3.38
N HIS A 80 -2.68 16.58 3.11
CA HIS A 80 -2.80 15.16 2.77
C HIS A 80 -3.07 14.30 4.01
N GLN A 81 -2.61 14.70 5.20
CA GLN A 81 -3.01 14.08 6.46
C GLN A 81 -4.52 14.23 6.72
N GLN A 82 -5.10 15.40 6.44
CA GLN A 82 -6.55 15.60 6.55
C GLN A 82 -7.32 14.68 5.59
N ILE A 83 -6.83 14.49 4.35
CA ILE A 83 -7.42 13.54 3.41
C ILE A 83 -7.26 12.10 3.92
N ALA A 84 -6.09 11.73 4.42
CA ALA A 84 -5.84 10.39 4.97
C ALA A 84 -6.83 10.04 6.10
N SER A 85 -7.13 11.01 6.97
CA SER A 85 -7.98 10.83 8.16
C SER A 85 -9.45 10.48 7.91
N VAL A 86 -9.88 10.41 6.64
CA VAL A 86 -11.24 10.02 6.25
C VAL A 86 -11.27 8.78 5.35
N LEU A 87 -10.13 8.09 5.19
CA LEU A 87 -9.98 6.93 4.31
C LEU A 87 -9.77 5.66 5.15
N PRO A 88 -10.84 4.95 5.56
CA PRO A 88 -10.71 3.84 6.50
C PRO A 88 -9.89 2.65 5.95
N ASN A 89 -9.84 2.46 4.62
CA ASN A 89 -9.03 1.39 4.02
C ASN A 89 -7.53 1.71 3.95
N LEU A 90 -7.10 2.94 4.27
CA LEU A 90 -5.69 3.34 4.13
C LEU A 90 -4.76 2.56 5.08
N VAL A 91 -5.30 1.97 6.16
CA VAL A 91 -4.58 1.00 7.02
C VAL A 91 -4.03 -0.20 6.23
N TYR A 92 -4.69 -0.59 5.14
CA TYR A 92 -4.27 -1.67 4.24
C TYR A 92 -3.32 -1.15 3.16
N THR A 93 -2.14 -0.69 3.60
CA THR A 93 -1.09 -0.10 2.72
C THR A 93 -0.59 -1.07 1.64
N ARG A 94 -0.73 -2.38 1.86
CA ARG A 94 -0.41 -3.44 0.89
C ARG A 94 -1.11 -3.24 -0.45
N ASP A 95 -2.35 -2.77 -0.44
CA ASP A 95 -3.18 -2.84 -1.64
C ASP A 95 -2.88 -1.73 -2.64
N ILE A 96 -2.35 -0.59 -2.17
CA ILE A 96 -2.33 0.68 -2.93
C ILE A 96 -0.97 0.98 -3.56
N GLY A 97 0.08 0.29 -3.14
CA GLY A 97 1.42 0.47 -3.67
C GLY A 97 2.31 -0.73 -3.37
N MET A 98 3.35 -0.88 -4.18
CA MET A 98 4.37 -1.91 -3.99
C MET A 98 5.75 -1.37 -4.37
N VAL A 99 6.80 -2.04 -3.91
CA VAL A 99 8.19 -1.63 -4.17
C VAL A 99 8.96 -2.81 -4.75
N THR A 100 9.68 -2.55 -5.83
CA THR A 100 10.75 -3.42 -6.34
C THR A 100 12.06 -2.64 -6.41
N ASP A 101 13.14 -3.30 -6.77
CA ASP A 101 14.45 -2.71 -7.05
C ASP A 101 14.43 -1.69 -8.20
N LEU A 102 13.41 -1.73 -9.05
CA LEU A 102 13.11 -0.72 -10.08
C LEU A 102 12.51 0.57 -9.48
N GLY A 103 11.86 0.49 -8.31
CA GLY A 103 11.16 1.59 -7.65
C GLY A 103 9.76 1.21 -7.17
N ALA A 104 8.97 2.22 -6.82
CA ALA A 104 7.58 2.06 -6.40
C ALA A 104 6.64 1.91 -7.60
N HIS A 105 5.68 1.00 -7.50
CA HIS A 105 4.56 0.88 -8.44
C HIS A 105 3.30 1.37 -7.75
N ILE A 106 2.69 2.42 -8.31
CA ILE A 106 1.42 2.98 -7.81
C ILE A 106 0.28 2.24 -8.47
N LEU A 107 -0.54 1.59 -7.63
CA LEU A 107 -1.57 0.67 -8.07
C LEU A 107 -2.90 1.42 -8.32
N ARG A 108 -3.85 0.76 -8.99
CA ARG A 108 -5.10 1.40 -9.40
C ARG A 108 -6.30 0.56 -8.94
N MET A 109 -7.00 1.10 -7.96
CA MET A 109 -8.05 0.38 -7.23
C MET A 109 -9.26 0.10 -8.09
N THR A 110 -9.93 -1.02 -7.81
CA THR A 110 -11.18 -1.40 -8.50
C THR A 110 -12.37 -0.61 -7.98
N TYR A 111 -12.47 -0.45 -6.65
CA TYR A 111 -13.64 0.13 -6.02
C TYR A 111 -13.46 1.63 -5.71
N PRO A 112 -14.49 2.47 -5.95
CA PRO A 112 -14.42 3.92 -5.75
C PRO A 112 -13.98 4.36 -4.35
N ALA A 113 -14.35 3.58 -3.32
CA ALA A 113 -14.00 3.84 -1.93
C ALA A 113 -12.49 4.02 -1.68
N ARG A 114 -11.65 3.52 -2.60
CA ARG A 114 -10.19 3.54 -2.48
C ARG A 114 -9.46 4.36 -3.53
N PHE A 115 -10.18 5.08 -4.41
CA PHE A 115 -9.56 5.78 -5.55
C PHE A 115 -8.53 6.86 -5.16
N VAL A 116 -8.66 7.44 -3.97
CA VAL A 116 -7.78 8.51 -3.50
C VAL A 116 -6.48 7.98 -2.90
N GLU A 117 -6.52 6.77 -2.32
CA GLU A 117 -5.41 6.22 -1.53
C GLU A 117 -4.08 6.10 -2.31
N PRO A 118 -4.05 5.65 -3.59
CA PRO A 118 -2.79 5.57 -4.34
C PRO A 118 -2.05 6.90 -4.48
N MET A 119 -2.76 8.04 -4.49
CA MET A 119 -2.14 9.36 -4.55
C MET A 119 -1.39 9.70 -3.26
N LEU A 120 -1.92 9.30 -2.10
CA LEU A 120 -1.24 9.48 -0.82
C LEU A 120 -0.01 8.57 -0.72
N MET A 121 -0.12 7.33 -1.21
CA MET A 121 0.99 6.39 -1.29
C MET A 121 2.12 6.92 -2.20
N GLU A 122 1.78 7.50 -3.35
CA GLU A 122 2.76 8.14 -4.24
C GLU A 122 3.54 9.25 -3.52
N LYS A 123 2.85 10.09 -2.74
CA LYS A 123 3.50 11.15 -1.95
C LYS A 123 4.45 10.59 -0.92
N ALA A 124 4.02 9.57 -0.19
CA ALA A 124 4.85 8.89 0.80
C ALA A 124 6.13 8.30 0.16
N PHE A 125 6.02 7.67 -1.01
CA PHE A 125 7.20 7.15 -1.71
C PHE A 125 8.15 8.24 -2.19
N ASN A 126 7.63 9.36 -2.71
CA ASN A 126 8.47 10.50 -3.10
C ASN A 126 9.22 11.10 -1.90
N GLU A 127 8.55 11.25 -0.75
CA GLU A 127 9.19 11.74 0.49
C GLU A 127 10.26 10.77 0.99
N LEU A 128 10.04 9.47 0.83
CA LEU A 128 11.04 8.43 1.10
C LEU A 128 12.16 8.38 0.06
N GLY A 129 12.14 9.18 -1.01
CA GLY A 129 13.14 9.13 -2.07
C GLY A 129 13.10 7.85 -2.92
N VAL A 130 11.98 7.11 -2.91
CA VAL A 130 11.78 5.94 -3.76
C VAL A 130 11.22 6.42 -5.11
N PRO A 131 11.91 6.21 -6.24
CA PRO A 131 11.41 6.65 -7.54
C PRO A 131 10.16 5.86 -7.93
N ILE A 132 9.25 6.51 -8.63
CA ILE A 132 8.06 5.84 -9.18
C ILE A 132 8.44 5.12 -10.47
N ALA A 133 8.51 3.79 -10.42
CA ALA A 133 8.80 2.93 -11.56
C ALA A 133 7.60 2.83 -12.52
N GLN A 134 6.39 2.75 -11.96
CA GLN A 134 5.17 2.57 -12.75
C GLN A 134 3.95 3.17 -12.05
N LYS A 135 2.99 3.62 -12.85
CA LYS A 135 1.63 3.90 -12.39
C LYS A 135 0.64 3.18 -13.27
N ILE A 136 -0.24 2.37 -12.67
CA ILE A 136 -1.25 1.65 -13.44
C ILE A 136 -2.23 2.64 -14.07
N SER A 137 -2.32 2.60 -15.39
CA SER A 137 -3.19 3.46 -16.19
C SER A 137 -4.44 2.71 -16.63
N PRO A 138 -5.59 3.41 -16.82
CA PRO A 138 -6.78 2.80 -17.40
C PRO A 138 -6.50 2.11 -18.74
N PRO A 139 -7.16 0.98 -19.05
CA PRO A 139 -8.20 0.31 -18.26
C PRO A 139 -7.65 -0.66 -17.18
N GLY A 140 -6.35 -0.61 -16.86
CA GLY A 140 -5.72 -1.48 -15.87
C GLY A 140 -6.24 -1.25 -14.46
N LEU A 141 -6.47 -2.35 -13.74
CA LEU A 141 -6.80 -2.38 -12.31
C LEU A 141 -5.84 -3.36 -11.64
N VAL A 142 -5.25 -2.95 -10.52
CA VAL A 142 -4.34 -3.76 -9.73
C VAL A 142 -4.52 -3.39 -8.26
N GLU A 143 -4.67 -4.38 -7.39
CA GLU A 143 -4.53 -4.22 -5.94
C GLU A 143 -3.43 -5.18 -5.45
N GLY A 144 -2.59 -4.72 -4.52
CA GLY A 144 -1.37 -5.43 -4.14
C GLY A 144 -1.59 -6.78 -3.45
N GLY A 145 -2.78 -7.06 -2.95
CA GLY A 145 -3.14 -8.39 -2.44
C GLY A 145 -3.11 -9.51 -3.50
N ASP A 146 -3.18 -9.17 -4.79
CA ASP A 146 -3.07 -10.13 -5.90
C ASP A 146 -1.62 -10.37 -6.33
N TYR A 147 -0.63 -9.78 -5.66
CA TYR A 147 0.77 -9.85 -6.05
C TYR A 147 1.65 -10.43 -4.94
N VAL A 148 2.48 -11.41 -5.28
CA VAL A 148 3.48 -12.00 -4.38
C VAL A 148 4.73 -12.42 -5.13
N TRP A 149 5.86 -12.45 -4.44
CA TRP A 149 7.09 -13.07 -4.95
C TRP A 149 7.18 -14.54 -4.52
N PHE A 150 7.19 -15.47 -5.48
CA PHE A 150 7.48 -16.88 -5.19
C PHE A 150 8.93 -17.05 -4.76
N ASP A 151 9.83 -16.47 -5.53
CA ASP A 151 11.25 -16.30 -5.25
C ASP A 151 11.74 -14.98 -5.86
N LYS A 152 13.04 -14.70 -5.73
CA LYS A 152 13.65 -13.43 -6.17
C LYS A 152 13.53 -13.13 -7.67
N ASP A 153 13.22 -14.13 -8.49
CA ASP A 153 13.16 -14.00 -9.95
C ASP A 153 11.75 -14.26 -10.50
N THR A 154 10.80 -14.66 -9.64
CA THR A 154 9.47 -15.15 -10.05
C THR A 154 8.36 -14.38 -9.35
N PRO A 155 7.86 -13.28 -9.96
CA PRO A 155 6.65 -12.62 -9.48
C PRO A 155 5.42 -13.44 -9.90
N MET A 156 4.47 -13.59 -8.99
CA MET A 156 3.17 -14.18 -9.27
C MET A 156 2.10 -13.10 -9.12
N MET A 157 1.15 -13.09 -10.05
CA MET A 157 0.05 -12.15 -10.04
C MET A 157 -1.27 -12.84 -10.34
N GLY A 158 -2.22 -12.70 -9.42
CA GLY A 158 -3.61 -13.06 -9.63
C GLY A 158 -4.35 -12.01 -10.46
N PHE A 159 -5.40 -12.44 -11.15
CA PHE A 159 -6.39 -11.55 -11.72
C PHE A 159 -7.79 -12.12 -11.46
N GLY A 160 -8.76 -11.23 -11.29
CA GLY A 160 -10.11 -11.58 -10.85
C GLY A 160 -10.91 -10.34 -10.49
N THR A 161 -11.35 -10.25 -9.23
CA THR A 161 -12.27 -9.20 -8.78
C THR A 161 -11.61 -7.84 -8.55
N ARG A 162 -10.32 -7.81 -8.17
CA ARG A 162 -9.59 -6.57 -7.81
C ARG A 162 -8.51 -6.17 -8.82
N SER A 163 -7.95 -7.15 -9.52
CA SER A 163 -6.96 -6.95 -10.56
C SER A 163 -7.44 -7.54 -11.88
N ASN A 164 -7.20 -6.86 -13.00
CA ASN A 164 -7.61 -7.32 -14.33
C ASN A 164 -6.41 -7.61 -15.25
N GLU A 165 -6.66 -8.27 -16.39
CA GLU A 165 -5.59 -8.63 -17.34
C GLU A 165 -4.82 -7.40 -17.85
N HIS A 166 -5.48 -6.27 -18.06
CA HIS A 166 -4.82 -5.02 -18.48
C HIS A 166 -3.83 -4.50 -17.44
N GLY A 167 -4.16 -4.61 -16.15
CA GLY A 167 -3.28 -4.28 -15.04
C GLY A 167 -2.13 -5.27 -14.93
N ALA A 168 -2.43 -6.57 -15.03
CA ALA A 168 -1.42 -7.63 -14.98
C ALA A 168 -0.40 -7.51 -16.12
N PHE A 169 -0.83 -7.16 -17.34
CA PHE A 169 0.10 -6.94 -18.45
C PHE A 169 0.96 -5.68 -18.27
N GLN A 170 0.42 -4.60 -17.70
CA GLN A 170 1.22 -3.42 -17.36
C GLN A 170 2.29 -3.74 -16.31
N MET A 171 1.95 -4.55 -15.30
CA MET A 171 2.91 -5.00 -14.29
C MET A 171 4.00 -5.90 -14.88
N LYS A 172 3.60 -6.87 -15.71
CA LYS A 172 4.51 -7.73 -16.45
C LYS A 172 5.49 -6.93 -17.31
N ASP A 173 4.98 -5.98 -18.11
CA ASP A 173 5.82 -5.17 -18.99
C ASP A 173 6.76 -4.24 -18.19
N ALA A 174 6.31 -3.72 -17.03
CA ALA A 174 7.14 -2.90 -16.15
C ALA A 174 8.27 -3.69 -15.46
N MET A 175 8.01 -4.92 -15.04
CA MET A 175 8.97 -5.73 -14.27
C MET A 175 9.95 -6.52 -15.14
N LEU A 176 9.47 -7.09 -16.24
CA LEU A 176 10.29 -7.99 -17.05
C LEU A 176 11.10 -7.25 -18.11
N GLY A 177 10.76 -5.99 -18.38
CA GLY A 177 11.35 -5.20 -19.45
C GLY A 177 11.04 -5.80 -20.84
N LYS A 178 10.89 -4.93 -21.82
CA LYS A 178 11.15 -5.29 -23.21
C LYS A 178 12.30 -4.44 -23.69
#